data_AF-A0A957FIJ4-F1
#
_entry.id   AF-A0A957FIJ4-F1
#
_cell.length_a   1.000
_cell.length_b   1.000
_cell.length_c   1.000
_cell.angle_alpha   90.00
_cell.angle_beta   90.00
_cell.angle_gamma   90.00
#
_symmetry.space_group_name_H-M   'P 1'
#
loop_
_entity.id
_entity.type
_entity.pdbx_description
1 polymer ?
#
loop_
_entity_poly.entity_id
_entity_poly.type
_entity_poly.pdbx_seq_one_letter_code
_entity_poly.pdbx_strand_id
1 'polypeptide(L)'
;MPADRTAFVSRLQAPMAKFIAAGVLLGLTFYVYIPARALWGVFPVLLGWLALTKRPQLRRIWLRVLLLLLVAGLVGLPLFRYLATHEEVEARIQELSTPLQALAQGDVRPIIANTLASMRLFTSQGDPTWRYNLPERPFLNPIMGGLFYMGLLVAVLTALPVGRGVWRLPRMDANASFFALAWLLAGMSPVFVTGPELSMTQAIGVLPVLYLFPALALAFLANLLLPQNGSLSRFNWRLAVGLFVPLLLFGGTAVSTYHDYFVTWANAPEVRVQYESTMVAMLDYVKENDAHVAAISTITPSWAHSPAVAQLRLDDSYDLHWFDGRSSLLLPAAPQTHWLFPGFAALPSALMPYLETAVLV
;
A
#
# COMPACT_ATOMS: atom_id res chain seq x y z
N MET A 1 53.28 -15.21 -18.96
CA MET A 1 52.29 -14.11 -19.12
C MET A 1 51.01 -14.51 -18.39
N PRO A 2 50.63 -13.84 -17.29
CA PRO A 2 49.46 -14.20 -16.52
C PRO A 2 48.22 -13.50 -17.09
N ALA A 3 47.54 -14.15 -18.03
CA ALA A 3 46.26 -13.72 -18.57
C ALA A 3 45.17 -14.67 -18.08
N ASP A 4 44.87 -14.70 -16.78
CA ASP A 4 43.64 -15.42 -16.33
C ASP A 4 43.08 -15.07 -14.94
N ARG A 5 43.62 -14.05 -14.23
CA ARG A 5 43.05 -13.65 -12.92
C ARG A 5 42.08 -12.47 -12.99
N THR A 6 42.10 -11.69 -14.07
CA THR A 6 41.22 -10.52 -14.23
C THR A 6 39.84 -10.87 -14.80
N ALA A 7 39.70 -11.99 -15.52
CA ALA A 7 38.42 -12.44 -16.08
C ALA A 7 37.50 -13.10 -15.04
N PHE A 8 38.03 -13.59 -13.91
CA PHE A 8 37.22 -14.17 -12.83
C PHE A 8 36.64 -13.10 -11.88
N VAL A 9 37.27 -11.93 -11.79
CA VAL A 9 36.85 -10.81 -10.93
C VAL A 9 35.74 -9.96 -11.58
N SER A 10 35.62 -9.97 -12.90
CA SER A 10 34.66 -9.16 -13.66
C SER A 10 33.25 -9.77 -13.77
N ARG A 11 33.04 -11.00 -13.29
CA ARG A 11 31.71 -11.63 -13.25
C ARG A 11 31.18 -11.64 -11.81
N LEU A 12 30.25 -10.73 -11.50
CA LEU A 12 29.47 -10.57 -10.24
C LEU A 12 29.89 -9.45 -9.26
N GLN A 13 30.32 -8.29 -9.77
CA GLN A 13 30.28 -7.05 -8.99
C GLN A 13 28.97 -6.28 -9.27
N ALA A 14 27.89 -6.65 -8.58
CA ALA A 14 26.98 -5.58 -8.17
C ALA A 14 27.80 -4.73 -7.20
N PRO A 15 28.10 -3.45 -7.50
CA PRO A 15 28.95 -2.65 -6.63
C PRO A 15 28.32 -2.62 -5.24
N MET A 16 29.14 -2.71 -4.17
CA MET A 16 28.66 -2.66 -2.77
C MET A 16 27.69 -1.50 -2.54
N ALA A 17 27.87 -0.40 -3.27
CA ALA A 17 26.95 0.72 -3.36
C ALA A 17 25.47 0.32 -3.56
N LYS A 18 25.14 -0.68 -4.38
CA LYS A 18 23.75 -1.14 -4.57
C LYS A 18 23.16 -1.75 -3.31
N PHE A 19 23.94 -2.50 -2.55
CA PHE A 19 23.48 -3.11 -1.29
C PHE A 19 23.37 -2.06 -0.18
N ILE A 20 24.27 -1.09 -0.15
CA ILE A 20 24.18 0.07 0.75
C ILE A 20 22.93 0.88 0.43
N ALA A 21 22.71 1.25 -0.84
CA ALA A 21 21.53 1.99 -1.26
C ALA A 21 20.23 1.23 -0.95
N ALA A 22 20.19 -0.08 -1.23
CA ALA A 22 19.05 -0.92 -0.87
C ALA A 22 18.84 -0.99 0.65
N GLY A 23 19.92 -1.03 1.44
CA GLY A 23 19.85 -0.99 2.90
C GLY A 23 19.30 0.33 3.41
N VAL A 24 19.74 1.46 2.84
CA VAL A 24 19.20 2.79 3.17
C VAL A 24 17.72 2.85 2.87
N LEU A 25 17.31 2.47 1.66
CA LEU A 25 15.90 2.49 1.26
C LEU A 25 15.05 1.58 2.15
N LEU A 26 15.53 0.37 2.46
CA LEU A 26 14.85 -0.55 3.38
C LEU A 26 14.72 0.06 4.78
N GLY A 27 15.78 0.64 5.33
CA GLY A 27 15.74 1.30 6.63
C GLY A 27 14.77 2.49 6.67
N LEU A 28 14.72 3.29 5.60
CA LEU A 28 13.75 4.38 5.47
C LEU A 28 12.30 3.88 5.46
N THR A 29 12.02 2.69 4.92
CA THR A 29 10.65 2.15 4.96
C THR A 29 10.11 1.94 6.37
N PHE A 30 10.98 1.74 7.37
CA PHE A 30 10.56 1.56 8.77
C PHE A 30 9.89 2.80 9.37
N TYR A 31 10.21 3.98 8.83
CA TYR A 31 9.64 5.27 9.23
C TYR A 31 8.31 5.59 8.55
N VAL A 32 8.01 4.93 7.43
CA VAL A 32 6.84 5.26 6.62
C VAL A 32 5.62 4.53 7.13
N TYR A 33 5.74 3.22 7.38
CA TYR A 33 4.57 2.39 7.70
C TYR A 33 4.93 1.14 8.51
N ILE A 34 4.11 0.83 9.52
CA ILE A 34 4.39 -0.24 10.50
C ILE A 34 4.55 -1.62 9.82
N PRO A 35 3.62 -2.07 8.96
CA PRO A 35 3.77 -3.28 8.14
C PRO A 35 5.08 -3.41 7.36
N ALA A 36 5.71 -2.31 6.93
CA ALA A 36 6.97 -2.36 6.19
C ALA A 36 8.13 -2.89 7.07
N ARG A 37 8.00 -2.81 8.40
CA ARG A 37 9.00 -3.30 9.35
C ARG A 37 9.13 -4.82 9.38
N ALA A 38 8.22 -5.58 8.78
CA ALA A 38 8.35 -7.03 8.63
C ALA A 38 9.11 -7.43 7.34
N LEU A 39 9.21 -6.53 6.36
CA LEU A 39 9.64 -6.87 5.00
C LEU A 39 11.12 -7.27 4.92
N TRP A 40 11.97 -6.81 5.84
CA TRP A 40 13.39 -7.20 5.89
C TRP A 40 13.58 -8.71 6.06
N GLY A 41 12.59 -9.42 6.63
CA GLY A 41 12.63 -10.87 6.84
C GLY A 41 12.77 -11.68 5.54
N VAL A 42 12.42 -11.12 4.38
CA VAL A 42 12.57 -11.78 3.09
C VAL A 42 14.03 -12.10 2.74
N PHE A 43 14.99 -11.28 3.21
CA PHE A 43 16.41 -11.46 2.88
C PHE A 43 17.05 -12.62 3.66
N PRO A 44 16.88 -12.77 4.99
CA PRO A 44 17.26 -13.99 5.70
C PRO A 44 16.61 -15.25 5.14
N VAL A 45 15.32 -15.19 4.79
CA VAL A 45 14.60 -16.32 4.17
C VAL A 45 15.26 -16.74 2.85
N LEU A 46 15.66 -15.79 2.01
CA LEU A 46 16.43 -16.06 0.80
C LEU A 46 17.80 -16.71 1.11
N LEU A 47 18.53 -16.22 2.11
CA LEU A 47 19.81 -16.81 2.50
C LEU A 47 19.63 -18.26 2.99
N GLY A 48 18.58 -18.53 3.78
CA GLY A 48 18.22 -19.88 4.22
C GLY A 48 17.91 -20.80 3.04
N TRP A 49 17.12 -20.33 2.07
CA TRP A 49 16.88 -21.07 0.84
C TRP A 49 18.15 -21.38 0.06
N LEU A 50 19.06 -20.39 -0.11
CA LEU A 50 20.33 -20.60 -0.79
C LEU A 50 21.26 -21.54 -0.01
N ALA A 51 21.17 -21.59 1.32
CA ALA A 51 21.90 -22.54 2.14
C ALA A 51 21.47 -23.99 1.88
N LEU A 52 20.18 -24.21 1.63
CA LEU A 52 19.59 -25.52 1.33
C LEU A 52 19.82 -25.95 -0.13
N THR A 53 19.79 -25.00 -1.07
CA THR A 53 19.76 -25.34 -2.51
C THR A 53 21.06 -25.06 -3.26
N LYS A 54 21.80 -24.00 -2.88
CA LYS A 54 22.93 -23.46 -3.67
C LYS A 54 23.99 -22.78 -2.80
N ARG A 55 24.69 -23.57 -1.97
CA ARG A 55 25.81 -23.12 -1.11
C ARG A 55 26.84 -22.19 -1.80
N PRO A 56 27.25 -22.40 -3.07
CA PRO A 56 28.18 -21.49 -3.74
C PRO A 56 27.62 -20.08 -3.98
N GLN A 57 26.31 -19.97 -4.27
CA GLN A 57 25.66 -18.67 -4.46
C GLN A 57 25.51 -17.95 -3.11
N LEU A 58 25.16 -18.67 -2.05
CA LEU A 58 25.16 -18.16 -0.68
C LEU A 58 26.50 -17.51 -0.33
N ARG A 59 27.61 -18.24 -0.51
CA ARG A 59 28.97 -17.76 -0.24
C ARG A 59 29.34 -16.46 -0.95
N ARG A 60 28.73 -16.19 -2.12
CA ARG A 60 28.96 -14.95 -2.89
C ARG A 60 28.17 -13.75 -2.40
N ILE A 61 27.00 -13.97 -1.79
CA ILE A 61 26.04 -12.89 -1.52
C ILE A 61 25.80 -12.62 -0.03
N TRP A 62 26.08 -13.56 0.87
CA TRP A 62 25.72 -13.46 2.28
C TRP A 62 26.28 -12.20 2.97
N LEU A 63 27.57 -11.85 2.74
CA LEU A 63 28.17 -10.63 3.28
C LEU A 63 27.49 -9.36 2.76
N ARG A 64 27.01 -9.39 1.51
CA ARG A 64 26.37 -8.25 0.86
C ARG A 64 24.95 -8.06 1.39
N VAL A 65 24.22 -9.16 1.61
CA VAL A 65 22.92 -9.13 2.28
C VAL A 65 23.07 -8.71 3.75
N LEU A 66 24.10 -9.20 4.45
CA LEU A 66 24.40 -8.75 5.81
C LEU A 66 24.69 -7.24 5.84
N LEU A 67 25.50 -6.73 4.90
CA LEU A 67 25.74 -5.30 4.77
C LEU A 67 24.45 -4.51 4.55
N LEU A 68 23.57 -4.97 3.66
CA LEU A 68 22.25 -4.36 3.43
C LEU A 68 21.44 -4.29 4.72
N LEU A 69 21.34 -5.40 5.47
CA LEU A 69 20.58 -5.47 6.72
C LEU A 69 21.20 -4.61 7.83
N LEU A 70 22.53 -4.56 7.92
CA LEU A 70 23.23 -3.68 8.85
C LEU A 70 22.97 -2.20 8.53
N VAL A 71 23.05 -1.81 7.27
CA VAL A 71 22.74 -0.43 6.85
C VAL A 71 21.27 -0.10 7.13
N ALA A 72 20.33 -1.02 6.85
CA ALA A 72 18.92 -0.82 7.17
C ALA A 72 18.69 -0.66 8.68
N GLY A 73 19.35 -1.50 9.49
CA GLY A 73 19.31 -1.40 10.95
C GLY A 73 19.89 -0.10 11.49
N LEU A 74 21.01 0.37 10.93
CA LEU A 74 21.62 1.65 11.28
C LEU A 74 20.72 2.84 10.94
N VAL A 75 20.10 2.82 9.76
CA VAL A 75 19.13 3.85 9.35
C VAL A 75 17.89 3.81 10.24
N GLY A 76 17.39 2.63 10.62
CA GLY A 76 16.25 2.47 11.52
C GLY A 76 16.56 2.70 13.00
N LEU A 77 17.83 2.76 13.39
CA LEU A 77 18.25 2.80 14.79
C LEU A 77 17.63 3.97 15.59
N PRO A 78 17.56 5.22 15.07
CA PRO A 78 16.92 6.31 15.80
C PRO A 78 15.46 6.04 16.12
N LEU A 79 14.71 5.45 15.18
CA LEU A 79 13.31 5.11 15.37
C LEU A 79 13.15 4.05 16.47
N PHE A 80 13.85 2.92 16.34
CA PHE A 80 13.71 1.83 17.30
C PHE A 80 14.21 2.21 18.70
N ARG A 81 15.21 3.10 18.80
CA ARG A 81 15.64 3.67 20.09
C ARG A 81 14.54 4.53 20.71
N TYR A 82 13.85 5.35 19.92
CA TYR A 82 12.76 6.20 20.42
C TYR A 82 11.56 5.36 20.88
N LEU A 83 11.16 4.35 20.09
CA LEU A 83 10.04 3.46 20.42
C LEU A 83 10.31 2.63 21.68
N ALA A 84 11.56 2.22 21.92
CA ALA A 84 11.93 1.48 23.13
C ALA A 84 11.76 2.29 24.43
N THR A 85 11.60 3.61 24.35
CA THR A 85 11.39 4.48 25.52
C THR A 85 10.02 5.18 25.51
N HIS A 86 9.20 4.96 24.48
CA HIS A 86 7.88 5.60 24.29
C HIS A 86 6.88 4.57 23.75
N GLU A 87 6.55 3.57 24.57
CA GLU A 87 5.66 2.46 24.19
C GLU A 87 4.25 2.95 23.82
N GLU A 88 3.83 4.10 24.36
CA GLU A 88 2.53 4.74 24.09
C GLU A 88 2.34 5.09 22.60
N VAL A 89 3.43 5.28 21.86
CA VAL A 89 3.40 5.58 20.42
C VAL A 89 2.92 4.37 19.60
N GLU A 90 3.02 3.16 20.17
CA GLU A 90 2.64 1.91 19.53
C GLU A 90 1.38 1.26 20.14
N ALA A 91 0.60 1.99 20.94
CA ALA A 91 -0.61 1.46 21.58
C ALA A 91 -1.56 0.75 20.58
N ARG A 92 -1.70 1.31 19.37
CA ARG A 92 -2.52 0.72 18.31
C ARG A 92 -1.97 -0.61 17.75
N ILE A 93 -0.66 -0.84 17.82
CA ILE A 93 -0.04 -2.12 17.45
C ILE A 93 -0.40 -3.18 18.49
N GLN A 94 -0.44 -2.80 19.77
CA GLN A 94 -0.80 -3.72 20.85
C GLN A 94 -2.24 -4.22 20.68
N GLU A 95 -3.17 -3.34 20.29
CA GLU A 95 -4.57 -3.72 19.98
C GLU A 95 -4.67 -4.68 18.78
N LEU A 96 -3.82 -4.50 17.75
CA LEU A 96 -3.81 -5.36 16.56
C LEU A 96 -3.06 -6.69 16.76
N SER A 97 -2.44 -6.89 17.92
CA SER A 97 -1.64 -8.08 18.22
C SER A 97 -2.44 -9.26 18.78
N THR A 98 -3.76 -9.13 19.00
CA THR A 98 -4.60 -10.20 19.56
C THR A 98 -4.45 -11.55 18.84
N PRO A 99 -4.40 -11.62 17.49
CA PRO A 99 -4.17 -12.89 16.80
C PRO A 99 -2.79 -13.51 17.08
N LEU A 100 -1.76 -12.67 17.30
CA LEU A 100 -0.42 -13.13 17.70
C LEU A 100 -0.38 -13.61 19.15
N GLN A 101 -1.12 -12.95 20.04
CA GLN A 101 -1.26 -13.38 21.44
C GLN A 101 -1.98 -14.73 21.54
N ALA A 102 -3.06 -14.91 20.78
CA ALA A 102 -3.77 -16.20 20.68
C ALA A 102 -2.84 -17.30 20.15
N LEU A 103 -2.05 -17.00 19.11
CA LEU A 103 -1.05 -17.92 18.58
C LEU A 103 0.00 -18.31 19.63
N ALA A 104 0.49 -17.35 20.42
CA ALA A 104 1.44 -17.60 21.50
C ALA A 104 0.86 -18.46 22.63
N GLN A 105 -0.46 -18.44 22.80
CA GLN A 105 -1.21 -19.30 23.73
C GLN A 105 -1.59 -20.66 23.11
N GLY A 106 -1.15 -20.94 21.87
CA GLY A 106 -1.41 -22.20 21.17
C GLY A 106 -2.66 -22.22 20.30
N ASP A 107 -3.41 -21.12 20.21
CA ASP A 107 -4.60 -21.01 19.35
C ASP A 107 -4.24 -20.46 17.97
N VAL A 108 -4.10 -21.35 16.99
CA VAL A 108 -3.81 -21.00 15.59
C VAL A 108 -5.02 -20.53 14.79
N ARG A 109 -6.25 -20.69 15.31
CA ARG A 109 -7.49 -20.47 14.55
C ARG A 109 -7.62 -19.05 14.01
N PRO A 110 -7.30 -17.98 14.75
CA PRO A 110 -7.42 -16.60 14.24
C PRO A 110 -6.53 -16.35 13.02
N ILE A 111 -5.27 -16.83 13.05
CA ILE A 111 -4.33 -16.68 11.94
C ILE A 111 -4.80 -17.44 10.70
N ILE A 112 -5.31 -18.66 10.87
CA ILE A 112 -5.84 -19.45 9.75
C ILE A 112 -7.08 -18.76 9.16
N ALA A 113 -8.02 -18.30 10.00
CA ALA A 113 -9.22 -17.59 9.55
C ALA A 113 -8.86 -16.32 8.76
N ASN A 114 -7.96 -15.50 9.30
CA ASN A 114 -7.48 -14.29 8.64
C ASN A 114 -6.76 -14.60 7.33
N THR A 115 -5.90 -15.62 7.30
CA THR A 115 -5.20 -16.05 6.08
C THR A 115 -6.18 -16.48 5.00
N LEU A 116 -7.16 -17.32 5.33
CA LEU A 116 -8.17 -17.81 4.39
C LEU A 116 -9.07 -16.66 3.87
N ALA A 117 -9.50 -15.76 4.76
CA ALA A 117 -10.26 -14.58 4.38
C ALA A 117 -9.45 -13.68 3.43
N SER A 118 -8.16 -13.50 3.71
CA SER A 118 -7.24 -12.68 2.91
C SER A 118 -6.98 -13.22 1.50
N MET A 119 -7.21 -14.51 1.25
CA MET A 119 -7.07 -15.06 -0.11
C MET A 119 -8.06 -14.45 -1.10
N ARG A 120 -9.22 -13.98 -0.61
CA ARG A 120 -10.26 -13.33 -1.40
C ARG A 120 -9.83 -11.98 -1.97
N LEU A 121 -8.89 -11.31 -1.29
CA LEU A 121 -8.40 -9.98 -1.66
C LEU A 121 -7.84 -9.90 -3.07
N PHE A 122 -7.28 -11.00 -3.58
CA PHE A 122 -6.69 -10.99 -4.91
C PHE A 122 -7.71 -10.87 -6.04
N THR A 123 -8.89 -11.49 -5.92
CA THR A 123 -9.80 -11.66 -7.08
C THR A 123 -11.29 -11.62 -6.79
N SER A 124 -11.74 -11.82 -5.55
CA SER A 124 -13.17 -11.95 -5.26
C SER A 124 -13.72 -10.83 -4.38
N GLN A 125 -13.00 -10.44 -3.33
CA GLN A 125 -13.52 -9.51 -2.32
C GLN A 125 -12.37 -8.73 -1.68
N GLY A 126 -12.41 -7.40 -1.81
CA GLY A 126 -11.42 -6.47 -1.27
C GLY A 126 -11.73 -5.96 0.14
N ASP A 127 -11.07 -4.85 0.48
CA ASP A 127 -11.31 -4.08 1.71
C ASP A 127 -12.69 -3.40 1.66
N PRO A 128 -13.55 -3.53 2.70
CA PRO A 128 -14.86 -2.89 2.72
C PRO A 128 -14.81 -1.37 2.92
N THR A 129 -13.66 -0.81 3.31
CA THR A 129 -13.57 0.60 3.68
C THR A 129 -13.40 1.51 2.46
N TRP A 130 -14.12 2.63 2.44
CA TRP A 130 -13.98 3.69 1.43
C TRP A 130 -12.65 4.47 1.52
N ARG A 131 -11.83 4.23 2.55
CA ARG A 131 -10.72 5.12 2.90
C ARG A 131 -9.60 5.15 1.88
N TYR A 132 -9.34 4.02 1.21
CA TYR A 132 -8.16 3.89 0.35
C TYR A 132 -8.48 3.35 -1.05
N ASN A 133 -9.67 2.80 -1.26
CA ASN A 133 -10.12 2.27 -2.55
C ASN A 133 -11.66 2.22 -2.59
N LEU A 134 -12.22 1.81 -3.73
CA LEU A 134 -13.61 1.39 -3.80
C LEU A 134 -13.84 0.17 -2.88
N PRO A 135 -14.90 0.16 -2.06
CA PRO A 135 -15.23 -0.96 -1.19
C PRO A 135 -15.37 -2.27 -1.95
N GLU A 136 -14.92 -3.35 -1.32
CA GLU A 136 -15.04 -4.72 -1.80
C GLU A 136 -14.29 -4.99 -3.12
N ARG A 137 -13.62 -3.99 -3.69
CA ARG A 137 -12.86 -4.14 -4.93
C ARG A 137 -11.60 -4.97 -4.69
N PRO A 138 -11.45 -6.14 -5.33
CA PRO A 138 -10.23 -6.94 -5.20
C PRO A 138 -9.02 -6.22 -5.81
N PHE A 139 -7.82 -6.65 -5.41
CA PHE A 139 -6.54 -6.10 -5.91
C PHE A 139 -6.41 -6.20 -7.41
N LEU A 140 -6.95 -7.26 -8.01
CA LEU A 140 -6.85 -7.54 -9.44
C LEU A 140 -8.25 -7.74 -10.02
N ASN A 141 -8.47 -7.16 -11.21
CA ASN A 141 -9.66 -7.50 -12.00
C ASN A 141 -9.64 -8.99 -12.40
N PRO A 142 -10.77 -9.59 -12.81
CA PRO A 142 -10.85 -11.02 -13.08
C PRO A 142 -9.80 -11.55 -14.08
N ILE A 143 -9.47 -10.76 -15.12
CA ILE A 143 -8.48 -11.15 -16.14
C ILE A 143 -7.07 -11.18 -15.52
N MET A 144 -6.68 -10.10 -14.85
CA MET A 144 -5.39 -10.02 -14.15
C MET A 144 -5.29 -11.04 -13.01
N GLY A 145 -6.41 -11.34 -12.35
CA GLY A 145 -6.52 -12.37 -11.33
C GLY A 145 -6.25 -13.77 -11.85
N GLY A 146 -6.84 -14.13 -13.00
CA GLY A 146 -6.56 -15.40 -13.68
C GLY A 146 -5.09 -15.53 -14.09
N LEU A 147 -4.52 -14.45 -14.65
CA LEU A 147 -3.09 -14.40 -14.98
C LEU A 147 -2.21 -14.47 -13.72
N PHE A 148 -2.61 -13.85 -12.62
CA PHE A 148 -1.91 -13.90 -11.35
C PHE A 148 -1.84 -15.34 -10.82
N TYR A 149 -2.96 -16.07 -10.75
CA TYR A 149 -2.94 -17.46 -10.28
C TYR A 149 -2.17 -18.38 -11.21
N MET A 150 -2.25 -18.20 -12.52
CA MET A 150 -1.43 -18.94 -13.48
C MET A 150 0.07 -18.66 -13.26
N GLY A 151 0.44 -17.40 -13.08
CA GLY A 151 1.81 -16.98 -12.81
C GLY A 151 2.34 -17.47 -11.46
N LEU A 152 1.47 -17.48 -10.45
CA LEU A 152 1.76 -18.04 -9.12
C LEU A 152 2.05 -19.53 -9.23
N LEU A 153 1.22 -20.28 -9.97
CA LEU A 153 1.44 -21.70 -10.23
C LEU A 153 2.77 -21.92 -10.98
N VAL A 154 3.05 -21.14 -12.02
CA VAL A 154 4.33 -21.18 -12.74
C VAL A 154 5.49 -20.94 -11.79
N ALA A 155 5.42 -19.91 -10.93
CA ALA A 155 6.48 -19.59 -9.96
C ALA A 155 6.71 -20.71 -8.93
N VAL A 156 5.63 -21.35 -8.45
CA VAL A 156 5.72 -22.51 -7.55
C VAL A 156 6.39 -23.69 -8.25
N LEU A 157 5.98 -24.00 -9.48
CA LEU A 157 6.55 -25.11 -10.26
C LEU A 157 8.01 -24.87 -10.64
N THR A 158 8.43 -23.63 -10.91
CA THR A 158 9.83 -23.31 -11.20
C THR A 158 10.71 -23.29 -9.96
N ALA A 159 10.18 -22.87 -8.81
CA ALA A 159 10.89 -22.87 -7.53
C ALA A 159 11.17 -24.30 -7.02
N LEU A 160 10.21 -25.21 -7.20
CA LEU A 160 10.31 -26.60 -6.74
C LEU A 160 11.15 -27.47 -7.70
N PRO A 161 11.96 -28.42 -7.19
CA PRO A 161 12.75 -29.33 -8.03
C PRO A 161 11.91 -30.18 -9.00
N VAL A 162 10.67 -30.51 -8.60
CA VAL A 162 9.77 -31.43 -9.31
C VAL A 162 9.23 -30.84 -10.63
N GLY A 163 9.07 -29.52 -10.72
CA GLY A 163 8.49 -28.88 -11.90
C GLY A 163 9.45 -28.76 -13.10
N ARG A 164 10.75 -29.03 -12.91
CA ARG A 164 11.79 -28.79 -13.94
C ARG A 164 11.74 -29.73 -15.14
N GLY A 165 11.00 -30.84 -15.07
CA GLY A 165 10.91 -31.84 -16.15
C GLY A 165 9.57 -31.92 -16.87
N VAL A 166 8.49 -31.35 -16.32
CA VAL A 166 7.12 -31.64 -16.77
C VAL A 166 6.58 -30.59 -17.76
N TRP A 167 7.08 -29.36 -17.68
CA TRP A 167 6.52 -28.22 -18.41
C TRP A 167 7.63 -27.46 -19.16
N ARG A 168 7.35 -26.96 -20.37
CA ARG A 168 8.21 -25.99 -21.10
C ARG A 168 8.16 -24.61 -20.42
N LEU A 169 8.50 -24.58 -19.14
CA LEU A 169 8.48 -23.36 -18.33
C LEU A 169 9.47 -22.35 -18.91
N PRO A 170 9.23 -21.04 -18.75
CA PRO A 170 10.21 -20.04 -19.15
C PRO A 170 11.52 -20.32 -18.42
N ARG A 171 12.67 -19.98 -19.02
CA ARG A 171 13.99 -20.13 -18.39
C ARG A 171 14.12 -19.14 -17.23
N MET A 172 13.45 -19.42 -16.12
CA MET A 172 13.49 -18.64 -14.90
C MET A 172 14.44 -19.28 -13.90
N ASP A 173 15.17 -18.44 -13.17
CA ASP A 173 15.94 -18.88 -12.02
C ASP A 173 14.97 -19.30 -10.90
N ALA A 174 15.13 -20.53 -10.41
CA ALA A 174 14.34 -21.04 -9.29
C ALA A 174 14.48 -20.17 -8.04
N ASN A 175 15.64 -19.55 -7.84
CA ASN A 175 15.87 -18.62 -6.73
C ASN A 175 15.05 -17.34 -6.88
N ALA A 176 14.91 -16.82 -8.10
CA ALA A 176 14.08 -15.64 -8.36
C ALA A 176 12.60 -15.94 -8.14
N SER A 177 12.16 -17.14 -8.55
CA SER A 177 10.78 -17.61 -8.33
C SER A 177 10.48 -17.77 -6.83
N PHE A 178 11.40 -18.43 -6.10
CA PHE A 178 11.30 -18.53 -4.64
C PHE A 178 11.27 -17.15 -3.97
N PHE A 179 12.16 -16.23 -4.37
CA PHE A 179 12.22 -14.90 -3.79
C PHE A 179 10.93 -14.11 -4.02
N ALA A 180 10.33 -14.20 -5.22
CA ALA A 180 9.04 -13.57 -5.51
C ALA A 180 7.91 -14.13 -4.63
N LEU A 181 7.87 -15.45 -4.44
CA LEU A 181 6.90 -16.12 -3.55
C LEU A 181 7.09 -15.71 -2.08
N ALA A 182 8.34 -15.71 -1.61
CA ALA A 182 8.68 -15.29 -0.25
C ALA A 182 8.32 -13.81 -0.03
N TRP A 183 8.55 -12.95 -1.02
CA TRP A 183 8.17 -11.54 -0.96
C TRP A 183 6.65 -11.35 -0.93
N LEU A 184 5.91 -12.10 -1.77
CA LEU A 184 4.44 -12.08 -1.75
C LEU A 184 3.91 -12.43 -0.35
N LEU A 185 4.43 -13.50 0.25
CA LEU A 185 4.05 -13.92 1.60
C LEU A 185 4.45 -12.91 2.67
N ALA A 186 5.66 -12.34 2.59
CA ALA A 186 6.12 -11.31 3.51
C ALA A 186 5.26 -10.04 3.40
N GLY A 187 4.92 -9.60 2.19
CA GLY A 187 4.06 -8.45 1.96
C GLY A 187 2.61 -8.66 2.42
N MET A 188 2.11 -9.91 2.38
CA MET A 188 0.78 -10.27 2.89
C MET A 188 0.76 -10.56 4.39
N SER A 189 1.91 -10.81 5.00
CA SER A 189 2.02 -11.23 6.41
C SER A 189 1.28 -10.33 7.40
N PRO A 190 1.24 -8.98 7.25
CA PRO A 190 0.45 -8.13 8.14
C PRO A 190 -1.03 -8.50 8.08
N VAL A 191 -1.59 -8.62 6.87
CA VAL A 191 -3.01 -8.96 6.64
C VAL A 191 -3.35 -10.38 7.08
N PHE A 192 -2.40 -11.33 6.98
CA PHE A 192 -2.60 -12.67 7.54
C PHE A 192 -2.70 -12.66 9.07
N VAL A 193 -2.11 -11.67 9.72
CA VAL A 193 -2.22 -11.49 11.17
C VAL A 193 -3.50 -10.73 11.51
N THR A 194 -3.74 -9.58 10.89
CA THR A 194 -4.77 -8.61 11.30
C THR A 194 -6.13 -8.81 10.63
N GLY A 195 -6.19 -9.55 9.51
CA GLY A 195 -7.39 -9.75 8.72
C GLY A 195 -7.47 -8.83 7.49
N PRO A 196 -8.50 -9.01 6.64
CA PRO A 196 -8.62 -8.33 5.34
C PRO A 196 -9.07 -6.86 5.42
N GLU A 197 -9.49 -6.36 6.59
CA GLU A 197 -9.85 -4.95 6.75
C GLU A 197 -8.62 -4.05 6.66
N LEU A 198 -8.75 -2.89 6.02
CA LEU A 198 -7.64 -1.95 5.77
C LEU A 198 -6.49 -2.56 4.94
N SER A 199 -6.75 -3.65 4.21
CA SER A 199 -5.73 -4.40 3.47
C SER A 199 -5.00 -3.57 2.42
N MET A 200 -5.64 -2.50 1.90
CA MET A 200 -5.00 -1.61 0.92
C MET A 200 -3.73 -0.96 1.47
N THR A 201 -3.70 -0.69 2.78
CA THR A 201 -2.51 -0.18 3.45
C THR A 201 -1.65 -1.31 3.98
N GLN A 202 -2.27 -2.30 4.63
CA GLN A 202 -1.54 -3.36 5.33
C GLN A 202 -0.83 -4.35 4.39
N ALA A 203 -1.33 -4.58 3.17
CA ALA A 203 -0.69 -5.42 2.14
C ALA A 203 0.21 -4.64 1.17
N ILE A 204 0.54 -3.37 1.45
CA ILE A 204 1.32 -2.52 0.53
C ILE A 204 2.67 -3.15 0.13
N GLY A 205 3.25 -3.99 0.99
CA GLY A 205 4.49 -4.72 0.74
C GLY A 205 4.42 -5.70 -0.45
N VAL A 206 3.22 -6.06 -0.90
CA VAL A 206 3.00 -6.96 -2.05
C VAL A 206 3.24 -6.28 -3.40
N LEU A 207 3.09 -4.94 -3.47
CA LEU A 207 3.13 -4.19 -4.74
C LEU A 207 4.34 -4.48 -5.65
N PRO A 208 5.59 -4.63 -5.14
CA PRO A 208 6.74 -4.91 -6.00
C PRO A 208 6.66 -6.23 -6.78
N VAL A 209 5.88 -7.20 -6.30
CA VAL A 209 5.77 -8.54 -6.91
C VAL A 209 4.38 -8.89 -7.40
N LEU A 210 3.34 -8.14 -7.04
CA LEU A 210 1.95 -8.45 -7.42
C LEU A 210 1.78 -8.67 -8.92
N TYR A 211 2.27 -7.73 -9.72
CA TYR A 211 2.18 -7.78 -11.19
C TYR A 211 3.29 -8.61 -11.84
N LEU A 212 4.27 -9.10 -11.07
CA LEU A 212 5.26 -10.04 -11.58
C LEU A 212 4.56 -11.32 -12.03
N PHE A 213 3.62 -11.85 -11.24
CA PHE A 213 2.95 -13.11 -11.56
C PHE A 213 2.12 -13.05 -12.86
N PRO A 214 1.25 -12.05 -13.10
CA PRO A 214 0.62 -11.87 -14.42
C PRO A 214 1.62 -11.81 -15.56
N ALA A 215 2.75 -11.12 -15.39
CA ALA A 215 3.81 -11.09 -16.40
C ALA A 215 4.43 -12.48 -16.64
N LEU A 216 4.60 -13.30 -15.59
CA LEU A 216 5.07 -14.68 -15.72
C LEU A 216 4.10 -15.56 -16.51
N ALA A 217 2.80 -15.42 -16.25
CA ALA A 217 1.77 -16.13 -17.01
C ALA A 217 1.81 -15.74 -18.50
N LEU A 218 1.90 -14.45 -18.82
CA LEU A 218 2.02 -13.99 -20.19
C LEU A 218 3.30 -14.49 -20.87
N ALA A 219 4.44 -14.45 -20.16
CA ALA A 219 5.70 -14.96 -20.69
C ALA A 219 5.66 -16.49 -20.93
N PHE A 220 4.98 -17.24 -20.05
CA PHE A 220 4.75 -18.67 -20.23
C PHE A 220 3.87 -18.94 -21.45
N LEU A 221 2.72 -18.28 -21.56
CA LEU A 221 1.80 -18.40 -22.69
C LEU A 221 2.48 -18.01 -24.01
N ALA A 222 3.27 -16.93 -24.03
CA ALA A 222 4.01 -16.52 -25.21
C ALA A 222 5.04 -17.57 -25.65
N ASN A 223 5.75 -18.22 -24.72
CA ASN A 223 6.68 -19.30 -25.06
C ASN A 223 5.97 -20.58 -25.54
N LEU A 224 4.76 -20.84 -25.04
CA LEU A 224 3.96 -21.99 -25.44
C LEU A 224 3.34 -21.80 -26.84
N LEU A 225 2.76 -20.63 -27.09
CA LEU A 225 1.98 -20.33 -28.30
C LEU A 225 2.82 -19.77 -29.44
N LEU A 226 3.99 -19.20 -29.14
CA LEU A 226 4.86 -18.55 -30.13
C LEU A 226 6.28 -19.13 -30.07
N PRO A 227 6.53 -20.29 -30.71
CA PRO A 227 7.83 -20.98 -30.67
C PRO A 227 8.97 -20.10 -31.17
N GLN A 228 10.16 -20.27 -30.59
CA GLN A 228 11.34 -19.43 -30.88
C GLN A 228 11.98 -19.70 -32.25
N ASN A 229 11.69 -20.85 -32.87
CA ASN A 229 12.23 -21.23 -34.17
C ASN A 229 11.20 -20.87 -35.26
N GLY A 230 11.33 -19.69 -35.88
CA GLY A 230 10.39 -19.25 -36.91
C GLY A 230 10.89 -18.11 -37.78
N SER A 231 10.42 -18.10 -39.04
CA SER A 231 10.61 -17.06 -40.06
C SER A 231 10.34 -15.63 -39.55
N LEU A 232 10.94 -14.63 -40.21
CA LEU A 232 10.74 -13.17 -39.98
C LEU A 232 9.27 -12.75 -39.77
N SER A 233 8.32 -13.39 -40.46
CA SER A 233 6.88 -13.14 -40.28
C SER A 233 6.38 -13.52 -38.87
N ARG A 234 6.88 -14.62 -38.29
CA ARG A 234 6.53 -15.05 -36.92
C ARG A 234 7.22 -14.18 -35.86
N PHE A 235 8.39 -13.62 -36.18
CA PHE A 235 9.06 -12.65 -35.31
C PHE A 235 8.24 -11.35 -35.17
N ASN A 236 7.74 -10.81 -36.28
CA ASN A 236 6.90 -9.61 -36.27
C ASN A 236 5.58 -9.84 -35.51
N TRP A 237 4.97 -11.01 -35.66
CA TRP A 237 3.77 -11.37 -34.89
C TRP A 237 4.05 -11.48 -33.38
N ARG A 238 5.20 -12.03 -32.99
CA ARG A 238 5.62 -12.09 -31.58
C ARG A 238 5.82 -10.73 -30.96
N LEU A 239 6.46 -9.82 -31.70
CA LEU A 239 6.64 -8.45 -31.26
C LEU A 239 5.28 -7.73 -31.14
N ALA A 240 4.40 -7.91 -32.14
CA ALA A 240 3.06 -7.32 -32.14
C ALA A 240 2.23 -7.83 -30.95
N VAL A 241 2.12 -9.14 -30.76
CA VAL A 241 1.37 -9.73 -29.62
C VAL A 241 2.02 -9.38 -28.28
N GLY A 242 3.35 -9.42 -28.21
CA GLY A 242 4.12 -9.12 -27.01
C GLY A 242 4.04 -7.66 -26.56
N LEU A 243 3.70 -6.73 -27.46
CA LEU A 243 3.43 -5.33 -27.13
C LEU A 243 1.94 -5.05 -26.97
N PHE A 244 1.11 -5.58 -27.87
CA PHE A 244 -0.32 -5.26 -27.94
C PHE A 244 -1.11 -5.87 -26.78
N VAL A 245 -0.83 -7.12 -26.39
CA VAL A 245 -1.55 -7.76 -25.27
C VAL A 245 -1.28 -7.03 -23.94
N PRO A 246 -0.02 -6.76 -23.54
CA PRO A 246 0.22 -5.92 -22.36
C PRO A 246 -0.40 -4.53 -22.49
N LEU A 247 -0.28 -3.89 -23.66
CA LEU A 247 -0.87 -2.55 -23.87
C LEU A 247 -2.39 -2.56 -23.66
N LEU A 248 -3.11 -3.55 -24.19
CA LEU A 248 -4.55 -3.67 -23.96
C LEU A 248 -4.88 -3.95 -22.49
N LEU A 249 -4.16 -4.87 -21.84
CA LEU A 249 -4.41 -5.24 -20.44
C LEU A 249 -4.15 -4.07 -19.48
N PHE A 250 -2.99 -3.44 -19.60
CA PHE A 250 -2.62 -2.29 -18.77
C PHE A 250 -3.37 -1.02 -19.17
N GLY A 251 -3.64 -0.81 -20.46
CA GLY A 251 -4.46 0.29 -20.95
C GLY A 251 -5.90 0.22 -20.46
N GLY A 252 -6.53 -0.95 -20.56
CA GLY A 252 -7.87 -1.18 -20.00
C GLY A 252 -7.90 -1.03 -18.48
N THR A 253 -6.87 -1.51 -17.78
CA THR A 253 -6.73 -1.30 -16.33
C THR A 253 -6.57 0.18 -16.01
N ALA A 254 -5.77 0.93 -16.76
CA ALA A 254 -5.56 2.36 -16.56
C ALA A 254 -6.86 3.16 -16.78
N VAL A 255 -7.63 2.86 -17.82
CA VAL A 255 -8.92 3.51 -18.08
C VAL A 255 -9.94 3.21 -16.97
N SER A 256 -10.05 1.94 -16.54
CA SER A 256 -10.93 1.57 -15.42
C SER A 256 -10.49 2.25 -14.13
N THR A 257 -9.20 2.20 -13.78
CA THR A 257 -8.67 2.85 -12.58
C THR A 257 -8.88 4.37 -12.61
N TYR A 258 -8.72 5.00 -13.78
CA TYR A 258 -8.98 6.44 -13.92
C TYR A 258 -10.43 6.78 -13.59
N HIS A 259 -11.38 6.08 -14.21
CA HIS A 259 -12.80 6.28 -13.94
C HIS A 259 -13.13 6.00 -12.47
N ASP A 260 -12.67 4.87 -11.95
CA ASP A 260 -12.98 4.44 -10.60
C ASP A 260 -12.40 5.39 -9.53
N TYR A 261 -11.20 5.93 -9.76
CA TYR A 261 -10.56 6.84 -8.82
C TYR A 261 -11.11 8.27 -8.93
N PHE A 262 -11.08 8.86 -10.13
CA PHE A 262 -11.39 10.28 -10.31
C PHE A 262 -12.89 10.56 -10.44
N VAL A 263 -13.70 9.58 -10.85
CA VAL A 263 -15.14 9.76 -11.04
C VAL A 263 -15.91 9.11 -9.90
N THR A 264 -15.73 7.81 -9.67
CA THR A 264 -16.55 7.09 -8.66
C THR A 264 -16.09 7.37 -7.23
N TRP A 265 -14.83 7.06 -6.91
CA TRP A 265 -14.31 7.13 -5.54
C TRP A 265 -14.22 8.57 -5.06
N ALA A 266 -13.61 9.48 -5.83
CA ALA A 266 -13.45 10.88 -5.45
C ALA A 266 -14.79 11.63 -5.22
N ASN A 267 -15.88 11.19 -5.84
CA ASN A 267 -17.20 11.82 -5.69
C ASN A 267 -18.15 11.06 -4.75
N ALA A 268 -17.73 9.90 -4.20
CA ALA A 268 -18.55 9.16 -3.27
C ALA A 268 -18.78 9.96 -1.97
N PRO A 269 -20.02 10.04 -1.45
CA PRO A 269 -20.33 10.76 -0.21
C PRO A 269 -19.48 10.31 0.98
N GLU A 270 -19.21 9.01 1.11
CA GLU A 270 -18.42 8.44 2.18
C GLU A 270 -16.96 8.91 2.15
N VAL A 271 -16.36 9.01 0.96
CA VAL A 271 -15.02 9.55 0.77
C VAL A 271 -15.01 11.02 1.15
N ARG A 272 -16.00 11.78 0.69
CA ARG A 272 -16.14 13.20 1.00
C ARG A 272 -16.27 13.49 2.50
N VAL A 273 -16.95 12.62 3.25
CA VAL A 273 -17.04 12.69 4.72
C VAL A 273 -15.71 12.33 5.37
N GLN A 274 -15.10 11.20 5.00
CA GLN A 274 -13.84 10.72 5.60
C GLN A 274 -12.66 11.68 5.38
N TYR A 275 -12.68 12.42 4.27
CA TYR A 275 -11.67 13.41 3.92
C TYR A 275 -12.09 14.85 4.27
N GLU A 276 -13.16 15.03 5.04
CA GLU A 276 -13.60 16.34 5.55
C GLU A 276 -13.81 17.39 4.44
N SER A 277 -14.22 16.96 3.25
CA SER A 277 -14.25 17.82 2.05
C SER A 277 -15.16 19.04 2.21
N THR A 278 -16.27 18.90 2.93
CA THR A 278 -17.18 20.01 3.22
C THR A 278 -16.55 21.01 4.18
N MET A 279 -15.83 20.54 5.21
CA MET A 279 -15.10 21.41 6.12
C MET A 279 -13.98 22.15 5.39
N VAL A 280 -13.21 21.45 4.55
CA VAL A 280 -12.17 22.07 3.71
C VAL A 280 -12.75 23.16 2.81
N ALA A 281 -13.89 22.89 2.15
CA ALA A 281 -14.54 23.89 1.29
C ALA A 281 -15.02 25.12 2.08
N MET A 282 -15.52 24.94 3.31
CA MET A 282 -15.88 26.07 4.18
C MET A 282 -14.67 26.89 4.59
N LEU A 283 -13.54 26.25 4.89
CA LEU A 283 -12.30 26.95 5.26
C LEU A 283 -11.72 27.70 4.07
N ASP A 284 -11.81 27.13 2.87
CA ASP A 284 -11.46 27.83 1.63
C ASP A 284 -12.37 29.05 1.41
N TYR A 285 -13.68 28.92 1.65
CA TYR A 285 -14.60 30.06 1.61
C TYR A 285 -14.24 31.15 2.64
N VAL A 286 -13.93 30.77 3.88
CA VAL A 286 -13.48 31.71 4.93
C VAL A 286 -12.25 32.49 4.47
N LYS A 287 -11.29 31.80 3.85
CA LYS A 287 -10.06 32.41 3.31
C LYS A 287 -10.33 33.33 2.13
N GLU A 288 -11.14 32.89 1.17
CA GLU A 288 -11.46 33.65 -0.04
C GLU A 288 -12.25 34.93 0.27
N ASN A 289 -13.01 34.94 1.36
CA ASN A 289 -13.82 36.08 1.79
C ASN A 289 -13.19 36.91 2.93
N ASP A 290 -11.93 36.64 3.29
CA ASP A 290 -11.20 37.37 4.35
C ASP A 290 -11.95 37.38 5.70
N ALA A 291 -12.67 36.29 5.99
CA ALA A 291 -13.51 36.15 7.17
C ALA A 291 -12.67 35.78 8.41
N HIS A 292 -11.83 36.72 8.85
CA HIS A 292 -10.89 36.53 9.95
C HIS A 292 -11.52 36.17 11.30
N VAL A 293 -12.80 36.52 11.52
CA VAL A 293 -13.55 36.12 12.72
C VAL A 293 -14.76 35.31 12.27
N ALA A 294 -14.70 34.00 12.50
CA ALA A 294 -15.73 33.08 12.04
C ALA A 294 -16.11 32.06 13.12
N ALA A 295 -17.42 31.90 13.33
CA ALA A 295 -17.97 30.81 14.11
C ALA A 295 -18.41 29.69 13.16
N ILE A 296 -17.78 28.51 13.28
CA ILE A 296 -18.00 27.37 12.40
C ILE A 296 -18.70 26.24 13.16
N SER A 297 -19.88 25.86 12.66
CA SER A 297 -20.64 24.73 13.18
C SER A 297 -20.03 23.40 12.72
N THR A 298 -19.87 22.44 13.64
CA THR A 298 -19.38 21.10 13.37
C THR A 298 -19.92 20.10 14.40
N ILE A 299 -20.03 18.83 14.01
CA ILE A 299 -20.39 17.73 14.92
C ILE A 299 -19.23 17.29 15.82
N THR A 300 -18.02 17.80 15.56
CA THR A 300 -16.79 17.48 16.29
C THR A 300 -16.02 18.77 16.63
N PRO A 301 -16.56 19.64 17.51
CA PRO A 301 -15.95 20.94 17.82
C PRO A 301 -14.67 20.85 18.66
N SER A 302 -14.27 19.64 19.08
CA SER A 302 -13.06 19.42 19.85
C SER A 302 -11.80 19.55 18.99
N TRP A 303 -10.69 19.94 19.63
CA TRP A 303 -9.42 20.26 18.98
C TRP A 303 -8.85 19.17 18.04
N ALA A 304 -9.20 17.90 18.25
CA ALA A 304 -8.62 16.76 17.53
C ALA A 304 -9.28 16.45 16.17
N HIS A 305 -10.30 17.21 15.74
CA HIS A 305 -11.05 16.95 14.50
C HIS A 305 -11.11 18.18 13.59
N SER A 306 -12.28 18.82 13.42
CA SER A 306 -12.43 19.97 12.51
C SER A 306 -11.44 21.12 12.79
N PRO A 307 -11.13 21.47 14.06
CA PRO A 307 -10.11 22.46 14.35
C PRO A 307 -8.70 22.06 13.88
N ALA A 308 -8.33 20.79 13.96
CA ALA A 308 -7.04 20.30 13.45
C ALA A 308 -6.96 20.39 11.92
N VAL A 309 -8.08 20.16 11.22
CA VAL A 309 -8.16 20.37 9.75
C VAL A 309 -7.92 21.84 9.41
N ALA A 310 -8.48 22.77 10.18
CA ALA A 310 -8.28 24.20 9.97
C ALA A 310 -6.83 24.65 10.16
N GLN A 311 -6.13 24.12 11.17
CA GLN A 311 -4.71 24.42 11.40
C GLN A 311 -3.80 23.98 10.24
N LEU A 312 -4.23 23.02 9.42
CA LEU A 312 -3.49 22.61 8.23
C LEU A 312 -3.77 23.50 7.02
N ARG A 313 -4.79 24.37 7.08
CA ARG A 313 -5.31 25.12 5.93
C ARG A 313 -5.21 26.64 6.07
N LEU A 314 -5.41 27.14 7.27
CA LEU A 314 -5.40 28.55 7.64
C LEU A 314 -4.24 28.80 8.62
N ASP A 315 -3.73 30.03 8.61
CA ASP A 315 -2.72 30.48 9.57
C ASP A 315 -3.38 31.07 10.83
N ASP A 316 -2.55 31.45 11.80
CA ASP A 316 -2.98 31.97 13.10
C ASP A 316 -3.63 33.36 13.02
N SER A 317 -3.76 33.98 11.82
CA SER A 317 -4.48 35.25 11.65
C SER A 317 -6.01 35.10 11.64
N TYR A 318 -6.52 33.87 11.60
CA TYR A 318 -7.94 33.55 11.64
C TYR A 318 -8.36 33.15 13.05
N ASP A 319 -9.24 33.94 13.67
CA ASP A 319 -9.87 33.64 14.95
C ASP A 319 -11.14 32.81 14.73
N LEU A 320 -10.96 31.49 14.76
CA LEU A 320 -12.02 30.52 14.50
C LEU A 320 -12.62 29.97 15.79
N HIS A 321 -13.94 30.07 15.91
CA HIS A 321 -14.72 29.56 17.03
C HIS A 321 -15.53 28.34 16.61
N TRP A 322 -15.42 27.24 17.35
CA TRP A 322 -16.01 25.96 16.99
C TRP A 322 -17.16 25.59 17.91
N PHE A 323 -18.28 25.16 17.35
CA PHE A 323 -19.47 24.77 18.12
C PHE A 323 -20.30 23.73 17.36
N ASP A 324 -21.25 23.08 18.03
CA ASP A 324 -22.27 22.26 17.34
C ASP A 324 -23.57 23.05 17.22
N GLY A 325 -23.86 23.57 16.03
CA GLY A 325 -25.04 24.40 15.78
C GLY A 325 -26.38 23.69 16.01
N ARG A 326 -26.39 22.36 16.15
CA ARG A 326 -27.60 21.59 16.42
C ARG A 326 -28.01 21.63 17.90
N SER A 327 -27.07 21.93 18.79
CA SER A 327 -27.25 21.85 20.24
C SER A 327 -26.61 22.99 21.03
N SER A 328 -26.18 24.05 20.36
CA SER A 328 -25.51 25.20 20.99
C SER A 328 -26.35 26.47 20.86
N LEU A 329 -26.33 27.29 21.91
CA LEU A 329 -26.82 28.66 21.86
C LEU A 329 -25.65 29.59 21.47
N LEU A 330 -25.87 30.44 20.47
CA LEU A 330 -24.87 31.39 20.00
C LEU A 330 -25.04 32.75 20.67
N LEU A 331 -23.96 33.26 21.26
CA LEU A 331 -23.90 34.59 21.84
C LEU A 331 -22.90 35.44 21.03
N PRO A 332 -23.30 36.58 20.46
CA PRO A 332 -22.42 37.41 19.66
C PRO A 332 -21.34 38.05 20.54
N ALA A 333 -20.07 37.87 20.17
CA ALA A 333 -18.93 38.50 20.83
C ALA A 333 -18.46 39.80 20.13
N ALA A 334 -18.92 40.03 18.89
CA ALA A 334 -18.57 41.19 18.09
C ALA A 334 -19.79 41.71 17.28
N PRO A 335 -19.78 42.98 16.83
CA PRO A 335 -20.86 43.55 16.02
C PRO A 335 -21.05 42.87 14.66
N GLN A 336 -19.99 42.27 14.12
CA GLN A 336 -19.99 41.50 12.89
C GLN A 336 -19.24 40.19 13.12
N THR A 337 -19.84 39.07 12.76
CA THR A 337 -19.24 37.75 12.84
C THR A 337 -19.80 36.90 11.72
N HIS A 338 -18.94 36.16 11.03
CA HIS A 338 -19.39 35.20 10.03
C HIS A 338 -19.79 33.91 10.72
N TRP A 339 -21.03 33.47 10.52
CA TRP A 339 -21.49 32.17 11.02
C TRP A 339 -21.61 31.23 9.84
N LEU A 340 -20.92 30.10 9.93
CA LEU A 340 -20.92 29.10 8.86
C LEU A 340 -21.52 27.79 9.38
N PHE A 341 -22.57 27.33 8.69
CA PHE A 341 -23.28 26.10 9.01
C PHE A 341 -23.15 25.11 7.85
N PRO A 342 -22.35 24.04 7.96
CA PRO A 342 -22.29 23.00 6.94
C PRO A 342 -23.57 22.16 6.96
N GLY A 343 -23.86 21.48 5.85
CA GLY A 343 -24.98 20.54 5.77
C GLY A 343 -24.95 19.41 6.83
N PHE A 344 -23.76 19.00 7.29
CA PHE A 344 -23.62 17.96 8.33
C PHE A 344 -23.79 18.49 9.77
N ALA A 345 -23.71 19.80 9.97
CA ALA A 345 -23.95 20.48 11.24
C ALA A 345 -24.81 21.73 11.00
N ALA A 346 -25.95 21.51 10.34
CA ALA A 346 -26.81 22.59 9.85
C ALA A 346 -27.50 23.34 11.00
N LEU A 347 -27.83 24.60 10.73
CA LEU A 347 -28.67 25.40 11.61
C LEU A 347 -30.06 24.74 11.76
N PRO A 348 -30.55 24.50 12.99
CA PRO A 348 -31.90 24.00 13.22
C PRO A 348 -32.94 24.90 12.54
N SER A 349 -33.92 24.30 11.86
CA SER A 349 -34.99 25.05 11.17
C SER A 349 -35.78 25.97 12.10
N ALA A 350 -35.92 25.59 13.38
CA ALA A 350 -36.55 26.41 14.40
C ALA A 350 -35.80 27.73 14.70
N LEU A 351 -34.50 27.80 14.40
CA LEU A 351 -33.67 29.00 14.60
C LEU A 351 -33.58 29.88 13.34
N MET A 352 -33.92 29.37 12.15
CA MET A 352 -33.85 30.14 10.89
C MET A 352 -34.63 31.47 10.95
N PRO A 353 -35.87 31.54 11.48
CA PRO A 353 -36.63 32.79 11.51
C PRO A 353 -35.95 33.91 12.31
N TYR A 354 -35.17 33.54 13.33
CA TYR A 354 -34.45 34.49 14.17
C TYR A 354 -33.17 35.01 13.53
N LEU A 355 -32.74 34.41 12.42
CA LEU A 355 -31.56 34.77 11.64
C LEU A 355 -31.94 35.27 10.24
N GLU A 356 -33.22 35.53 9.96
CA GLU A 356 -33.71 36.07 8.68
C GLU A 356 -33.11 37.44 8.32
N THR A 357 -32.66 38.21 9.31
CA THR A 357 -31.97 39.50 9.08
C THR A 357 -30.46 39.34 8.85
N ALA A 358 -29.91 38.13 9.01
CA ALA A 358 -28.53 37.86 8.64
C ALA A 358 -28.43 37.78 7.11
N VAL A 359 -27.37 38.35 6.54
CA VAL A 359 -27.09 38.18 5.11
C VAL A 359 -26.61 36.75 4.92
N LEU A 360 -27.49 35.86 4.46
CA LEU A 360 -27.14 34.53 3.98
C LEU A 360 -26.42 34.71 2.64
N VAL A 361 -25.10 34.50 2.63
CA VAL A 361 -24.27 34.48 1.42
C VAL A 361 -24.08 33.04 0.97
#